data_AF-A0A452YYZ4-F1
#
_entry.id   AF-A0A452YYZ4-F1
#
_cell.length_a   1.000
_cell.length_b   1.000
_cell.length_c   1.000
_cell.angle_alpha   90.00
_cell.angle_beta   90.00
_cell.angle_gamma   90.00
#
_symmetry.space_group_name_H-M   'P 1'
#
loop_
_entity.id
_entity.type
_entity.pdbx_description
1 polymer ?
#
loop_
_entity_poly.entity_id
_entity_poly.type
_entity_poly.pdbx_seq_one_letter_code
_entity_poly.pdbx_strand_id
1 'polypeptide(L)'
;MSAVVVAFRGTQENSIQNWIEDLFWKQLDFDYPGMTEAKVHSGFYSAYHNTTLRDGVINGIQKTREAYGNIPIMVTGHSMGGAMASFCALDLIVNYGLEDVTLLTFGQPRIGNAVFASHFKKYLPNAIRVTNAHDIVPHLPPYYQYFPQKTYHHFPREVWVHNIGLDSLVYPIEQICDDSGEDPTCSRSVSGNSVQDHIHYLGISMHSESRGSCRIVTDDNMLRHKVDTVDGAIVFSKQPGLS
;
A
#
# COMPACT_ATOMS: atom_id res chain seq x y z
N MET A 1 -1.57 -18.80 -10.59
CA MET A 1 -0.39 -17.98 -10.93
C MET A 1 0.46 -17.93 -9.68
N SER A 2 1.76 -18.19 -9.77
CA SER A 2 2.67 -18.16 -8.63
C SER A 2 3.36 -16.80 -8.57
N ALA A 3 3.53 -16.23 -7.39
CA ALA A 3 4.22 -14.95 -7.18
C ALA A 3 4.92 -14.91 -5.83
N VAL A 4 6.01 -14.14 -5.72
CA VAL A 4 6.55 -13.73 -4.42
C VAL A 4 5.68 -12.61 -3.89
N VAL A 5 5.17 -12.75 -2.66
CA VAL A 5 4.40 -11.68 -2.00
C VAL A 5 5.23 -11.06 -0.89
N VAL A 6 5.53 -9.77 -1.02
CA VAL A 6 6.19 -8.97 0.02
C VAL A 6 5.13 -8.10 0.70
N ALA A 7 4.82 -8.41 1.96
CA ALA A 7 3.79 -7.72 2.71
C ALA A 7 4.41 -6.89 3.85
N PHE A 8 4.10 -5.59 3.87
CA PHE A 8 4.54 -4.67 4.91
C PHE A 8 3.42 -4.40 5.91
N ARG A 9 3.73 -4.63 7.19
CA ARG A 9 2.82 -4.34 8.30
C ARG A 9 2.68 -2.82 8.50
N GLY A 10 1.45 -2.38 8.74
CA GLY A 10 1.16 -1.01 9.20
C GLY A 10 1.38 -0.80 10.70
N THR A 11 0.91 0.36 11.18
CA THR A 11 0.99 0.76 12.59
C THR A 11 0.03 -0.05 13.46
N GLN A 12 0.36 -0.20 14.75
CA GLN A 12 -0.59 -0.73 15.75
C GLN A 12 -1.75 0.24 15.96
N GLU A 13 -2.97 -0.30 16.11
CA GLU A 13 -4.21 0.47 16.25
C GLU A 13 -4.13 1.58 17.31
N ASN A 14 -3.66 1.23 18.52
CA ASN A 14 -3.47 2.17 19.63
C ASN A 14 -2.45 3.30 19.37
N SER A 15 -1.79 3.29 18.21
CA SER A 15 -0.82 4.30 17.80
C SER A 15 -1.19 4.96 16.47
N ILE A 16 -2.31 4.57 15.83
CA ILE A 16 -2.74 5.14 14.55
C ILE A 16 -3.01 6.63 14.71
N GLN A 17 -3.66 7.05 15.79
CA GLN A 17 -3.96 8.47 16.04
C GLN A 17 -2.67 9.30 16.16
N ASN A 18 -1.66 8.81 16.89
CA ASN A 18 -0.38 9.50 17.00
C ASN A 18 0.32 9.62 15.63
N TRP A 19 0.25 8.57 14.80
CA TRP A 19 0.79 8.60 13.45
C TRP A 19 0.03 9.56 12.53
N ILE A 20 -1.29 9.63 12.66
CA ILE A 20 -2.15 10.60 11.94
C ILE A 20 -1.73 12.03 12.28
N GLU A 21 -1.54 12.33 13.57
CA GLU A 21 -1.07 13.65 14.01
C GLU A 21 0.31 13.95 13.41
N ASP A 22 1.26 13.02 13.49
CA ASP A 22 2.59 13.15 12.90
C ASP A 22 2.54 13.45 11.39
N LEU A 23 1.69 12.74 10.65
CA LEU A 23 1.52 12.91 9.20
C LEU A 23 0.82 14.21 8.84
N PHE A 24 0.00 14.75 9.74
CA PHE A 24 -0.63 16.06 9.55
C PHE A 24 0.41 17.18 9.58
N TRP A 25 1.39 17.08 10.49
CA TRP A 25 2.38 18.15 10.73
C TRP A 25 3.67 18.03 9.90
N LYS A 26 4.05 16.82 9.47
CA LYS A 26 5.29 16.60 8.69
C LYS A 26 5.06 16.88 7.20
N GLN A 27 5.72 17.93 6.71
CA GLN A 27 5.67 18.38 5.30
C GLN A 27 6.87 17.87 4.49
N LEU A 28 6.82 17.99 3.16
CA LEU A 28 7.85 17.55 2.19
C LEU A 28 9.26 17.98 2.61
N ASP A 29 10.05 17.04 3.11
CA ASP A 29 11.30 17.33 3.82
C ASP A 29 12.54 16.61 3.27
N PHE A 30 12.40 15.63 2.39
CA PHE A 30 13.52 14.83 1.91
C PHE A 30 13.60 14.76 0.38
N ASP A 31 14.77 15.06 -0.19
CA ASP A 31 15.03 14.90 -1.63
C ASP A 31 15.30 13.43 -1.96
N TYR A 32 14.57 12.89 -2.93
CA TYR A 32 14.75 11.51 -3.35
C TYR A 32 16.07 11.34 -4.13
N PRO A 33 16.98 10.45 -3.70
CA PRO A 33 18.29 10.31 -4.37
C PRO A 33 18.15 9.90 -5.84
N GLY A 34 18.85 10.63 -6.72
CA GLY A 34 18.84 10.35 -8.15
C GLY A 34 17.59 10.79 -8.91
N MET A 35 16.64 11.49 -8.27
CA MET A 35 15.47 12.08 -8.92
C MET A 35 15.39 13.58 -8.63
N THR A 36 15.79 14.40 -9.61
CA THR A 36 15.78 15.86 -9.52
C THR A 36 14.38 16.38 -9.17
N GLU A 37 14.29 17.29 -8.19
CA GLU A 37 13.04 17.93 -7.70
C GLU A 37 12.00 16.97 -7.07
N ALA A 38 12.27 15.67 -7.03
CA ALA A 38 11.41 14.71 -6.36
C ALA A 38 11.63 14.79 -4.84
N LYS A 39 10.57 15.06 -4.10
CA LYS A 39 10.57 15.10 -2.64
C LYS A 39 9.66 14.02 -2.07
N VAL A 40 10.05 13.45 -0.94
CA VAL A 40 9.34 12.39 -0.23
C VAL A 40 9.27 12.65 1.26
N HIS A 41 8.40 11.92 1.96
CA HIS A 41 8.32 11.96 3.41
C HIS A 41 9.50 11.21 4.03
N SER A 42 10.38 11.92 4.74
CA SER A 42 11.61 11.35 5.35
C SER A 42 11.33 10.12 6.21
N GLY A 43 10.28 10.16 7.03
CA GLY A 43 9.91 9.05 7.92
C GLY A 43 9.62 7.74 7.18
N PHE A 44 8.86 7.79 6.08
CA PHE A 44 8.56 6.60 5.27
C PHE A 44 9.78 6.14 4.47
N TYR A 45 10.52 7.10 3.90
CA TYR A 45 11.75 6.80 3.17
C TYR A 45 12.75 6.08 4.08
N SER A 46 13.01 6.60 5.28
CA SER A 46 13.91 6.00 6.26
C SER A 46 13.40 4.68 6.82
N ALA A 47 12.08 4.53 7.05
CA ALA A 47 11.51 3.27 7.53
C ALA A 47 11.82 2.09 6.60
N TYR A 48 11.84 2.32 5.28
CA TYR A 48 12.24 1.32 4.31
C TYR A 48 13.77 1.26 4.10
N HIS A 49 14.42 2.39 3.77
CA HIS A 49 15.82 2.40 3.31
C HIS A 49 16.86 2.31 4.43
N ASN A 50 16.57 2.87 5.61
CA ASN A 50 17.56 3.05 6.68
C ASN A 50 17.41 1.99 7.79
N THR A 51 16.84 0.83 7.45
CA THR A 51 16.65 -0.30 8.37
C THR A 51 17.18 -1.58 7.73
N THR A 52 17.38 -2.64 8.53
CA THR A 52 17.74 -3.97 8.04
C THR A 52 16.64 -4.64 7.20
N LEU A 53 15.47 -4.00 7.09
CA LEU A 53 14.32 -4.50 6.37
C LEU A 53 14.59 -4.64 4.87
N ARG A 54 15.25 -3.64 4.27
CA ARG A 54 15.59 -3.64 2.84
C ARG A 54 16.41 -4.89 2.49
N ASP A 55 17.49 -5.14 3.23
CA ASP A 55 18.35 -6.31 3.01
C ASP A 55 17.59 -7.62 3.21
N GLY A 56 16.72 -7.69 4.23
CA GLY A 56 15.88 -8.85 4.49
C GLY A 56 14.91 -9.16 3.35
N VAL A 57 14.27 -8.14 2.78
CA VAL A 57 13.36 -8.27 1.63
C VAL A 57 14.11 -8.78 0.41
N ILE A 58 15.25 -8.18 0.08
CA ILE A 58 16.06 -8.58 -1.08
C ILE A 58 16.56 -10.01 -0.94
N ASN A 59 17.06 -10.40 0.24
CA ASN A 59 17.48 -11.76 0.50
C ASN A 59 16.33 -12.77 0.38
N GLY A 60 15.14 -12.43 0.88
CA GLY A 60 13.94 -13.27 0.77
C GLY A 60 13.49 -13.46 -0.69
N ILE A 61 13.49 -12.40 -1.48
CA ILE A 61 13.17 -12.46 -2.91
C ILE A 61 14.18 -13.34 -3.65
N GLN A 62 15.49 -13.15 -3.40
CA GLN A 62 16.55 -13.94 -4.03
C GLN A 62 16.39 -15.43 -3.72
N LYS A 63 16.28 -15.80 -2.45
CA LYS A 63 16.05 -17.21 -2.03
C LYS A 63 14.81 -17.82 -2.66
N THR A 64 13.71 -17.05 -2.74
CA THR A 64 12.47 -17.55 -3.33
C THR A 64 12.62 -17.77 -4.83
N ARG A 65 13.32 -16.87 -5.54
CA ARG A 65 13.58 -17.02 -6.97
C ARG A 65 14.60 -18.12 -7.30
N GLU A 66 15.54 -18.38 -6.41
CA GLU A 66 16.44 -19.54 -6.51
C GLU A 66 15.64 -20.86 -6.42
N ALA A 67 14.65 -20.93 -5.54
CA ALA A 67 13.84 -22.13 -5.33
C ALA A 67 12.74 -22.33 -6.39
N TYR A 68 12.10 -21.25 -6.85
CA TYR A 68 10.89 -21.32 -7.68
C TYR A 68 11.04 -20.68 -9.07
N GLY A 69 12.23 -20.22 -9.43
CA GLY A 69 12.52 -19.53 -10.68
C GLY A 69 12.11 -18.06 -10.69
N ASN A 70 12.22 -17.41 -11.85
CA ASN A 70 11.90 -15.99 -12.00
C ASN A 70 10.38 -15.76 -12.04
N ILE A 71 9.73 -15.88 -10.89
CA ILE A 71 8.30 -15.60 -10.71
C ILE A 71 8.05 -14.10 -10.44
N PRO A 72 6.86 -13.58 -10.79
CA PRO A 72 6.47 -12.20 -10.51
C PRO A 72 6.51 -11.85 -9.02
N ILE A 73 6.70 -10.56 -8.71
CA ILE A 73 6.71 -10.04 -7.35
C ILE A 73 5.49 -9.14 -7.15
N MET A 74 4.70 -9.42 -6.12
CA MET A 74 3.64 -8.54 -5.65
C MET A 74 4.06 -7.93 -4.31
N VAL A 75 4.08 -6.61 -4.25
CA VAL A 75 4.36 -5.86 -3.04
C VAL A 75 3.05 -5.28 -2.52
N THR A 76 2.80 -5.42 -1.22
CA THR A 76 1.56 -4.97 -0.60
C THR A 76 1.80 -4.44 0.81
N GLY A 77 0.87 -3.63 1.29
CA GLY A 77 0.92 -3.09 2.64
C GLY A 77 -0.31 -2.25 2.95
N HIS A 78 -0.61 -2.18 4.24
CA HIS A 78 -1.70 -1.38 4.80
C HIS A 78 -1.14 -0.19 5.58
N SER A 79 -1.80 0.98 5.51
CA SER A 79 -1.43 2.17 6.29
C SER A 79 0.03 2.60 6.03
N MET A 80 0.82 2.83 7.08
CA MET A 80 2.28 3.03 7.01
C MET A 80 2.99 1.92 6.21
N GLY A 81 2.52 0.68 6.30
CA GLY A 81 3.04 -0.44 5.52
C GLY A 81 2.83 -0.24 4.02
N GLY A 82 1.73 0.40 3.60
CA GLY A 82 1.50 0.78 2.20
C GLY A 82 2.51 1.80 1.68
N ALA A 83 2.90 2.77 2.53
CA ALA A 83 3.97 3.71 2.19
C ALA A 83 5.32 3.00 2.01
N MET A 84 5.67 2.08 2.91
CA MET A 84 6.90 1.27 2.81
C MET A 84 6.88 0.33 1.59
N ALA A 85 5.73 -0.31 1.33
CA ALA A 85 5.51 -1.14 0.14
C ALA A 85 5.75 -0.36 -1.15
N SER A 86 5.32 0.90 -1.21
CA SER A 86 5.58 1.76 -2.37
C SER A 86 7.06 2.03 -2.60
N PHE A 87 7.81 2.35 -1.55
CA PHE A 87 9.27 2.52 -1.68
C PHE A 87 9.97 1.21 -2.05
N CYS A 88 9.52 0.09 -1.48
CA CYS A 88 10.04 -1.23 -1.83
C CYS A 88 9.85 -1.56 -3.31
N ALA A 89 8.61 -1.43 -3.81
CA ALA A 89 8.32 -1.70 -5.21
C ALA A 89 9.17 -0.83 -6.15
N LEU A 90 9.33 0.46 -5.83
CA LEU A 90 10.14 1.37 -6.65
C LEU A 90 11.63 1.01 -6.60
N ASP A 91 12.16 0.69 -5.43
CA ASP A 91 13.56 0.29 -5.22
C ASP A 91 13.90 -1.00 -5.97
N LEU A 92 13.00 -2.00 -5.97
CA LEU A 92 13.18 -3.24 -6.73
C LEU A 92 13.35 -2.99 -8.23
N ILE A 93 12.63 -2.00 -8.79
CA ILE A 93 12.75 -1.64 -10.21
C ILE A 93 13.99 -0.79 -10.44
N VAL A 94 14.12 0.32 -9.72
CA VAL A 94 15.12 1.35 -10.02
C VAL A 94 16.53 0.94 -9.64
N ASN A 95 16.71 0.24 -8.52
CA ASN A 95 18.02 -0.11 -7.98
C ASN A 95 18.41 -1.58 -8.19
N TYR A 96 17.42 -2.48 -8.34
CA TYR A 96 17.67 -3.91 -8.57
C TYR A 96 17.29 -4.40 -9.97
N GLY A 97 16.72 -3.54 -10.83
CA GLY A 97 16.44 -3.86 -12.23
C GLY A 97 15.40 -4.96 -12.44
N LEU A 98 14.45 -5.12 -11.50
CA LEU A 98 13.39 -6.12 -11.63
C LEU A 98 12.23 -5.57 -12.48
N GLU A 99 11.70 -6.36 -13.41
CA GLU A 99 10.68 -5.90 -14.37
C GLU A 99 9.24 -6.31 -14.00
N ASP A 100 9.05 -7.49 -13.39
CA ASP A 100 7.73 -8.04 -13.01
C ASP A 100 7.34 -7.71 -11.56
N VAL A 101 7.24 -6.42 -11.25
CA VAL A 101 6.85 -5.93 -9.92
C VAL A 101 5.48 -5.24 -9.99
N THR A 102 4.53 -5.74 -9.21
CA THR A 102 3.21 -5.13 -9.02
C THR A 102 3.05 -4.60 -7.60
N LEU A 103 2.34 -3.49 -7.43
CA LEU A 103 2.09 -2.88 -6.13
C LEU A 103 0.58 -2.77 -5.90
N LEU A 104 0.12 -3.26 -4.74
CA LEU A 104 -1.27 -3.11 -4.28
C LEU A 104 -1.28 -2.69 -2.82
N THR A 105 -1.75 -1.49 -2.52
CA THR A 105 -1.77 -0.96 -1.15
C THR A 105 -3.17 -0.62 -0.67
N PHE A 106 -3.34 -0.61 0.65
CA PHE A 106 -4.63 -0.34 1.31
C PHE A 106 -4.46 0.79 2.31
N GLY A 107 -5.25 1.86 2.19
CA GLY A 107 -5.20 2.99 3.13
C GLY A 107 -3.85 3.69 3.16
N GLN A 108 -3.12 3.67 2.05
CA GLN A 108 -1.79 4.26 1.97
C GLN A 108 -1.87 5.80 2.08
N PRO A 109 -1.04 6.44 2.93
CA PRO A 109 -0.87 7.89 2.93
C PRO A 109 -0.05 8.37 1.73
N ARG A 110 -0.10 9.66 1.41
CA ARG A 110 0.74 10.27 0.38
C ARG A 110 2.21 10.19 0.80
N ILE A 111 3.09 9.92 -0.16
CA ILE A 111 4.51 9.61 0.13
C ILE A 111 5.52 10.58 -0.49
N GLY A 112 5.15 11.34 -1.52
CA GLY A 112 6.01 12.35 -2.12
C GLY A 112 5.25 13.46 -2.83
N ASN A 113 5.97 14.38 -3.47
CA ASN A 113 5.39 15.49 -4.23
C ASN A 113 4.93 15.05 -5.64
N ALA A 114 4.33 15.97 -6.40
CA ALA A 114 3.87 15.71 -7.76
C ALA A 114 4.98 15.21 -8.72
N VAL A 115 6.21 15.70 -8.54
CA VAL A 115 7.37 15.26 -9.33
C VAL A 115 7.69 13.79 -9.02
N PHE A 116 7.75 13.43 -7.75
CA PHE A 116 7.93 12.04 -7.32
C PHE A 116 6.79 11.14 -7.83
N ALA A 117 5.52 11.55 -7.71
CA ALA A 117 4.36 10.80 -8.20
C ALA A 117 4.43 10.54 -9.71
N SER A 118 4.91 11.52 -10.49
CA SER A 118 5.11 11.39 -11.94
C SER A 118 6.22 10.39 -12.28
N HIS A 119 7.34 10.44 -11.56
CA HIS A 119 8.40 9.42 -11.70
C HIS A 119 7.90 8.03 -11.29
N PHE A 120 7.12 7.94 -10.21
CA PHE A 120 6.54 6.69 -9.74
C PHE A 120 5.65 6.05 -10.81
N LYS A 121 4.76 6.82 -11.44
CA LYS A 121 3.91 6.37 -12.58
C LYS A 121 4.75 5.77 -13.71
N LYS A 122 5.89 6.38 -14.02
CA LYS A 122 6.79 5.93 -15.10
C LYS A 122 7.43 4.57 -14.81
N TYR A 123 7.86 4.34 -13.58
CA TYR A 123 8.54 3.09 -13.20
C TYR A 123 7.56 1.98 -12.79
N LEU A 124 6.42 2.33 -12.20
CA LEU A 124 5.40 1.41 -11.68
C LEU A 124 4.02 1.72 -12.27
N PRO A 125 3.78 1.47 -13.58
CA PRO A 125 2.48 1.75 -14.20
C PRO A 125 1.35 0.85 -13.69
N ASN A 126 1.68 -0.28 -13.06
CA ASN A 126 0.74 -1.28 -12.55
C ASN A 126 0.52 -1.16 -11.02
N ALA A 127 0.84 -0.01 -10.43
CA ALA A 127 0.53 0.24 -9.02
C ALA A 127 -0.96 0.57 -8.84
N ILE A 128 -1.57 0.01 -7.79
CA ILE A 128 -2.95 0.26 -7.41
C ILE A 128 -2.99 0.64 -5.92
N ARG A 129 -3.68 1.74 -5.62
CA ARG A 129 -4.03 2.12 -4.23
C ARG A 129 -5.52 1.86 -4.01
N VAL A 130 -5.85 1.13 -2.96
CA VAL A 130 -7.23 0.95 -2.51
C VAL A 130 -7.49 1.89 -1.35
N THR A 131 -8.53 2.71 -1.47
CA THR A 131 -9.01 3.62 -0.42
C THR A 131 -10.42 3.18 -0.01
N ASN A 132 -10.81 3.42 1.25
CA ASN A 132 -12.10 2.98 1.77
C ASN A 132 -12.90 4.13 2.36
N ALA A 133 -14.13 4.33 1.90
CA ALA A 133 -15.11 5.26 2.43
C ALA A 133 -14.50 6.61 2.85
N HIS A 134 -14.53 6.94 4.15
CA HIS A 134 -14.01 8.19 4.71
C HIS A 134 -12.67 7.98 5.45
N ASP A 135 -11.86 7.00 5.04
CA ASP A 135 -10.54 6.75 5.61
C ASP A 135 -9.69 8.02 5.62
N ILE A 136 -9.24 8.41 6.81
CA ILE A 136 -8.41 9.60 7.04
C ILE A 136 -6.99 9.47 6.48
N VAL A 137 -6.41 8.27 6.43
CA VAL A 137 -4.98 8.10 6.16
C VAL A 137 -4.60 8.42 4.71
N PRO A 138 -5.35 8.02 3.67
CA PRO A 138 -5.12 8.48 2.29
C PRO A 138 -5.20 9.99 2.11
N HIS A 139 -5.84 10.71 3.04
CA HIS A 139 -5.95 12.16 3.02
C HIS A 139 -4.74 12.85 3.65
N LEU A 140 -3.74 12.09 4.13
CA LEU A 140 -2.55 12.58 4.80
C LEU A 140 -1.25 12.21 4.06
N PRO A 141 -0.21 13.05 4.13
CA PRO A 141 -0.24 14.44 4.58
C PRO A 141 -1.25 15.30 3.77
N PRO A 142 -1.75 16.43 4.32
CA PRO A 142 -2.85 17.17 3.72
C PRO A 142 -2.57 17.69 2.29
N TYR A 143 -3.63 17.76 1.50
CA TYR A 143 -3.61 18.37 0.17
C TYR A 143 -3.92 19.87 0.26
N TYR A 144 -3.02 20.73 -0.20
CA TYR A 144 -3.21 22.19 -0.17
C TYR A 144 -3.55 22.74 -1.56
N GLN A 145 -4.84 22.93 -1.84
CA GLN A 145 -5.33 23.42 -3.14
C GLN A 145 -4.71 24.77 -3.55
N TYR A 146 -4.46 25.66 -2.59
CA TYR A 146 -3.87 26.98 -2.86
C TYR A 146 -2.33 26.99 -2.84
N PHE A 147 -1.69 25.88 -2.45
CA PHE A 147 -0.22 25.73 -2.38
C PHE A 147 0.23 24.35 -2.91
N PRO A 148 -0.02 24.05 -4.21
CA PRO A 148 0.28 22.74 -4.79
C PRO A 148 1.77 22.36 -4.69
N GLN A 149 2.67 23.34 -4.71
CA GLN A 149 4.12 23.14 -4.54
C GLN A 149 4.53 22.62 -3.15
N LYS A 150 3.65 22.75 -2.15
CA LYS A 150 3.85 22.22 -0.79
C LYS A 150 3.04 20.94 -0.54
N THR A 151 2.34 20.47 -1.56
CA THR A 151 1.39 19.37 -1.44
C THR A 151 2.10 18.05 -1.75
N TYR A 152 1.86 17.07 -0.89
CA TYR A 152 2.11 15.69 -1.26
C TYR A 152 1.09 15.26 -2.31
N HIS A 153 1.50 14.41 -3.23
CA HIS A 153 0.66 13.80 -4.24
C HIS A 153 0.78 12.29 -4.18
N HIS A 154 -0.36 11.64 -4.31
CA HIS A 154 -0.43 10.23 -4.64
C HIS A 154 0.04 9.98 -6.08
N PHE A 155 0.61 8.80 -6.30
CA PHE A 155 0.78 8.28 -7.65
C PHE A 155 -0.55 7.75 -8.21
N PRO A 156 -0.68 7.61 -9.55
CA PRO A 156 -1.92 7.24 -10.20
C PRO A 156 -2.45 5.83 -9.90
N ARG A 157 -3.75 5.70 -10.20
CA ARG A 157 -4.67 4.57 -10.04
C ARG A 157 -5.06 4.26 -8.60
N GLU A 158 -6.10 4.98 -8.21
CA GLU A 158 -6.89 4.68 -7.03
C GLU A 158 -8.13 3.85 -7.38
N VAL A 159 -8.45 2.90 -6.50
CA VAL A 159 -9.73 2.21 -6.45
C VAL A 159 -10.38 2.57 -5.12
N TRP A 160 -11.42 3.40 -5.18
CA TRP A 160 -12.15 3.85 -4.00
C TRP A 160 -13.32 2.91 -3.74
N VAL A 161 -13.25 2.20 -2.62
CA VAL A 161 -14.32 1.32 -2.15
C VAL A 161 -15.24 2.13 -1.25
N HIS A 162 -16.48 2.30 -1.64
CA HIS A 162 -17.45 3.03 -0.82
C HIS A 162 -18.87 2.56 -1.10
N ASN A 163 -19.78 2.97 -0.23
CA ASN A 163 -21.19 2.67 -0.40
C ASN A 163 -21.87 3.76 -1.24
N ILE A 164 -22.76 3.35 -2.13
CA ILE A 164 -23.73 4.25 -2.78
C ILE A 164 -25.16 3.78 -2.48
N GLY A 165 -26.08 4.72 -2.41
CA GLY A 165 -27.46 4.40 -2.05
C GLY A 165 -28.27 5.59 -1.55
N LEU A 166 -29.59 5.40 -1.54
CA LEU A 166 -30.57 6.25 -0.87
C LEU A 166 -31.38 5.37 0.09
N ASP A 167 -31.58 5.86 1.31
CA ASP A 167 -32.32 5.19 2.38
C ASP A 167 -31.88 3.73 2.64
N SER A 168 -32.74 2.75 2.39
CA SER A 168 -32.51 1.33 2.70
C SER A 168 -31.69 0.58 1.64
N LEU A 169 -31.36 1.21 0.51
CA LEU A 169 -30.66 0.57 -0.61
C LEU A 169 -29.21 1.04 -0.69
N VAL A 170 -28.41 0.64 0.31
CA VAL A 170 -26.98 0.92 0.38
C VAL A 170 -26.20 -0.30 -0.09
N TYR A 171 -25.36 -0.14 -1.12
CA TYR A 171 -24.51 -1.22 -1.64
C TYR A 171 -23.06 -0.75 -1.83
N PRO A 172 -22.07 -1.63 -1.54
CA PRO A 172 -20.67 -1.32 -1.75
C PRO A 172 -20.33 -1.36 -3.24
N ILE A 173 -19.52 -0.41 -3.69
CA ILE A 173 -18.98 -0.34 -5.04
C ILE A 173 -17.47 -0.09 -5.01
N GLU A 174 -16.82 -0.45 -6.12
CA GLU A 174 -15.41 -0.20 -6.39
C GLU A 174 -15.32 0.84 -7.51
N GLN A 175 -15.06 2.10 -7.17
CA GLN A 175 -14.90 3.18 -8.14
C GLN A 175 -13.43 3.28 -8.58
N ILE A 176 -13.16 3.09 -9.87
CA ILE A 176 -11.84 3.33 -10.45
C ILE A 176 -11.69 4.82 -10.74
N CYS A 177 -10.71 5.46 -10.12
CA CYS A 177 -10.43 6.88 -10.24
C CYS A 177 -9.60 7.21 -11.48
N ASP A 178 -9.51 8.49 -11.81
CA ASP A 178 -8.66 8.97 -12.90
C ASP A 178 -7.16 8.72 -12.67
N ASP A 179 -6.34 9.10 -13.65
CA ASP A 179 -4.90 8.87 -13.66
C ASP A 179 -4.07 10.06 -13.13
N SER A 180 -4.71 11.02 -12.46
CA SER A 180 -4.06 12.17 -11.83
C SER A 180 -3.38 11.81 -10.51
N GLY A 181 -3.84 10.73 -9.87
CA GLY A 181 -3.49 10.34 -8.50
C GLY A 181 -4.27 11.10 -7.43
N GLU A 182 -4.89 12.23 -7.77
CA GLU A 182 -5.63 13.10 -6.85
C GLU A 182 -7.00 13.46 -7.46
N ASP A 183 -7.77 12.47 -7.90
CA ASP A 183 -9.09 12.67 -8.52
C ASP A 183 -10.09 13.32 -7.52
N PRO A 184 -10.61 14.53 -7.80
CA PRO A 184 -11.53 15.24 -6.89
C PRO A 184 -12.90 14.58 -6.77
N THR A 185 -13.24 13.61 -7.63
CA THR A 185 -14.53 12.89 -7.65
C THR A 185 -14.47 11.52 -6.95
N CYS A 186 -13.28 11.09 -6.52
CA CYS A 186 -13.06 9.87 -5.76
C CYS A 186 -12.98 10.13 -4.24
N SER A 187 -12.12 9.44 -3.47
CA SER A 187 -12.06 9.63 -2.02
C SER A 187 -11.77 11.08 -1.64
N ARG A 188 -11.08 11.87 -2.48
CA ARG A 188 -10.89 13.31 -2.24
C ARG A 188 -12.19 14.12 -2.17
N SER A 189 -13.30 13.59 -2.66
CA SER A 189 -14.63 14.22 -2.55
C SER A 189 -15.16 14.21 -1.12
N VAL A 190 -14.59 13.40 -0.22
CA VAL A 190 -15.01 13.29 1.19
C VAL A 190 -13.97 13.88 2.16
N SER A 191 -14.39 14.15 3.40
CA SER A 191 -13.55 14.85 4.39
C SER A 191 -12.46 13.99 5.06
N GLY A 192 -12.37 12.68 4.79
CA GLY A 192 -11.34 11.80 5.36
C GLY A 192 -11.29 11.85 6.89
N ASN A 193 -12.34 11.40 7.58
CA ASN A 193 -12.53 11.62 9.02
C ASN A 193 -12.78 10.32 9.83
N SER A 194 -12.57 9.15 9.23
CA SER A 194 -12.84 7.85 9.84
C SER A 194 -11.57 7.02 10.01
N VAL A 195 -11.21 6.73 11.26
CA VAL A 195 -10.21 5.70 11.58
C VAL A 195 -10.82 4.30 11.46
N GLN A 196 -12.14 4.17 11.63
CA GLN A 196 -12.83 2.89 11.50
C GLN A 196 -12.78 2.36 10.06
N ASP A 197 -12.95 3.26 9.08
CA ASP A 197 -12.85 2.93 7.66
C ASP A 197 -11.41 2.57 7.29
N HIS A 198 -10.43 3.09 8.02
CA HIS A 198 -9.02 2.78 7.84
C HIS A 198 -8.66 1.33 8.22
N ILE A 199 -9.42 0.69 9.11
CA ILE A 199 -9.11 -0.68 9.56
C ILE A 199 -9.92 -1.77 8.85
N HIS A 200 -10.78 -1.41 7.89
CA HIS A 200 -11.61 -2.37 7.12
C HIS A 200 -11.43 -2.17 5.62
N TYR A 201 -11.09 -3.25 4.91
CA TYR A 201 -10.88 -3.22 3.46
C TYR A 201 -11.45 -4.49 2.82
N LEU A 202 -12.35 -4.33 1.85
CA LEU A 202 -12.97 -5.45 1.10
C LEU A 202 -13.61 -6.51 2.03
N GLY A 203 -14.26 -6.07 3.11
CA GLY A 203 -14.88 -6.95 4.11
C GLY A 203 -13.89 -7.62 5.08
N ILE A 204 -12.60 -7.35 4.96
CA ILE A 204 -11.54 -7.89 5.82
C ILE A 204 -11.11 -6.83 6.82
N SER A 205 -11.08 -7.19 8.09
CA SER A 205 -10.45 -6.39 9.14
C SER A 205 -8.92 -6.48 9.05
N MET A 206 -8.27 -5.33 8.97
CA MET A 206 -6.81 -5.18 8.82
C MET A 206 -6.10 -4.89 10.16
N HIS A 207 -6.78 -5.07 11.31
CA HIS A 207 -6.18 -4.87 12.64
C HIS A 207 -5.73 -6.19 13.29
N SER A 208 -4.97 -6.08 14.38
CA SER A 208 -4.53 -7.20 15.21
C SER A 208 -4.74 -6.87 16.67
N GLU A 209 -5.63 -7.61 17.36
CA GLU A 209 -5.99 -7.36 18.76
C GLU A 209 -4.92 -7.81 19.76
N SER A 210 -4.08 -8.80 19.41
CA SER A 210 -3.07 -9.36 20.31
C SER A 210 -1.64 -9.22 19.79
N ARG A 211 -0.73 -8.76 20.67
CA ARG A 211 0.72 -8.83 20.43
C ARG A 211 1.16 -10.29 20.34
N GLY A 212 1.82 -10.66 19.25
CA GLY A 212 2.43 -11.99 19.08
C GLY A 212 1.54 -13.05 18.41
N SER A 213 0.27 -12.75 18.09
CA SER A 213 -0.56 -13.62 17.26
C SER A 213 -0.48 -13.19 15.79
N CYS A 214 0.30 -13.89 14.98
CA CYS A 214 0.19 -13.77 13.53
C CYS A 214 -0.89 -14.74 13.06
N ARG A 215 -2.02 -14.23 12.56
CA ARG A 215 -3.05 -15.05 11.92
C ARG A 215 -3.21 -14.59 10.49
N ILE A 216 -3.15 -15.52 9.55
CA ILE A 216 -3.60 -15.28 8.19
C ILE A 216 -5.13 -15.33 8.24
N VAL A 217 -5.76 -14.21 7.94
CA VAL A 217 -7.21 -14.10 7.80
C VAL A 217 -7.53 -14.22 6.32
N THR A 218 -8.42 -15.14 5.98
CA THR A 218 -8.87 -15.40 4.61
C THR A 218 -10.39 -15.37 4.58
N ASP A 219 -10.97 -14.95 3.45
CA ASP A 219 -12.39 -15.16 3.15
C ASP A 219 -12.72 -16.67 3.07
N ASP A 220 -13.98 -17.04 3.33
CA ASP A 220 -14.47 -18.43 3.35
C ASP A 220 -14.30 -19.15 1.99
N ASN A 221 -14.12 -18.39 0.89
CA ASN A 221 -13.82 -18.93 -0.43
C ASN A 221 -12.40 -19.56 -0.57
N MET A 222 -11.55 -19.49 0.47
CA MET A 222 -10.22 -20.11 0.49
C MET A 222 -10.19 -21.62 0.75
N LEU A 223 -11.33 -22.30 0.83
CA LEU A 223 -11.44 -23.78 0.79
C LEU A 223 -10.67 -24.44 -0.39
N ARG A 224 -10.20 -23.64 -1.36
CA ARG A 224 -9.48 -24.06 -2.56
C ARG A 224 -7.94 -24.04 -2.43
N HIS A 225 -7.36 -23.61 -1.30
CA HIS A 225 -5.90 -23.54 -1.14
C HIS A 225 -5.41 -24.33 0.08
N LYS A 226 -4.31 -25.06 -0.10
CA LYS A 226 -3.56 -25.75 0.95
C LYS A 226 -2.50 -24.80 1.51
N VAL A 227 -2.43 -24.71 2.84
CA VAL A 227 -1.41 -23.95 3.57
C VAL A 227 -0.40 -24.95 4.11
N ASP A 228 0.86 -24.81 3.68
CA ASP A 228 1.99 -25.60 4.17
C ASP A 228 3.06 -24.68 4.75
N THR A 229 3.90 -25.21 5.65
CA THR A 229 5.11 -24.52 6.11
C THR A 229 6.32 -25.31 5.61
N VAL A 230 7.17 -24.68 4.79
CA VAL A 230 8.39 -25.28 4.24
C VAL A 230 9.56 -24.38 4.63
N ASP A 231 10.50 -24.90 5.42
CA ASP A 231 11.69 -24.16 5.88
C ASP A 231 11.40 -22.79 6.54
N GLY A 232 10.27 -22.68 7.24
CA GLY A 232 9.82 -21.45 7.89
C GLY A 232 9.08 -20.48 6.97
N ALA A 233 8.97 -20.78 5.67
CA ALA A 233 8.10 -20.05 4.74
C ALA A 233 6.68 -20.64 4.74
N ILE A 234 5.67 -19.77 4.78
CA ILE A 234 4.27 -20.18 4.59
C ILE A 234 4.00 -20.24 3.09
N VAL A 235 3.62 -21.41 2.60
CA VAL A 235 3.32 -21.68 1.20
C VAL A 235 1.82 -21.89 1.04
N PHE A 236 1.20 -21.07 0.19
CA PHE A 236 -0.18 -21.27 -0.25
C PHE A 236 -0.16 -21.91 -1.63
N SER A 237 -0.74 -23.11 -1.75
CA SER A 237 -0.87 -23.81 -3.04
C SER A 237 -2.35 -24.05 -3.35
N LYS A 238 -2.77 -23.80 -4.60
CA LYS A 238 -4.14 -24.13 -5.03
C LYS A 238 -4.30 -25.65 -5.04
N GLN A 239 -5.37 -26.18 -4.43
CA GLN A 239 -5.66 -27.62 -4.51
C GLN A 239 -5.93 -28.02 -5.97
N PRO A 240 -5.26 -29.06 -6.50
CA PRO A 240 -5.53 -29.54 -7.85
C PRO A 240 -6.97 -30.06 -7.96
N GLY A 241 -7.73 -29.62 -8.98
CA GLY A 241 -9.02 -30.23 -9.35
C GLY A 241 -10.30 -29.49 -8.94
N LEU A 242 -10.23 -28.34 -8.27
CA LEU A 242 -11.39 -27.46 -8.02
C LEU A 242 -11.27 -26.19 -8.87
N SER A 243 -11.91 -26.21 -10.04
CA SER A 243 -12.17 -25.02 -10.88
C SER A 243 -13.27 -24.16 -10.27
#